data_AF-A0A0P9CE34-F1
#
_entry.id   AF-A0A0P9CE34-F1
#
_cell.length_a   1.000
_cell.length_b   1.000
_cell.length_c   1.000
_cell.angle_alpha   90.00
_cell.angle_beta   90.00
_cell.angle_gamma   90.00
#
_symmetry.space_group_name_H-M   'P 1'
#
loop_
_entity.id
_entity.type
_entity.pdbx_description
1 polymer ?
#
loop_
_entity_poly.entity_id
_entity_poly.type
_entity_poly.pdbx_seq_one_letter_code
_entity_poly.pdbx_strand_id
1 'polypeptide(L)'
;MSPGPDLIHGVAGALLFALGIHALLVRERFLRKVLGLNVSGSGVFLILVATAYREEGPPDPVPHAMVLTGLVVAVSATALALALIRRIHSVEGGHRPGEE
;
A
#
# COMPACT_ATOMS: atom_id res chain seq x y z
N MET A 1 -31.35 -10.24 -2.50
CA MET A 1 -30.03 -10.39 -3.14
C MET A 1 -28.97 -9.99 -2.14
N SER A 2 -28.35 -10.96 -1.46
CA SER A 2 -27.11 -10.71 -0.72
C SER A 2 -26.02 -10.37 -1.75
N PRO A 3 -25.25 -9.30 -1.57
CA PRO A 3 -24.13 -9.01 -2.46
C PRO A 3 -23.18 -10.22 -2.47
N GLY A 4 -22.69 -10.59 -3.66
CA GLY A 4 -21.68 -11.64 -3.80
C GLY A 4 -20.42 -11.29 -3.01
N PRO A 5 -19.66 -12.30 -2.52
CA PRO A 5 -18.44 -12.06 -1.77
C PRO A 5 -17.43 -11.23 -2.57
N ASP A 6 -17.31 -11.46 -3.88
CA ASP A 6 -16.51 -10.67 -4.83
C ASP A 6 -16.82 -9.16 -4.77
N LEU A 7 -18.10 -8.78 -4.73
CA LEU A 7 -18.51 -7.38 -4.65
C LEU A 7 -18.13 -6.73 -3.31
N ILE A 8 -18.30 -7.45 -2.20
CA ILE A 8 -17.94 -6.95 -0.87
C ILE A 8 -16.43 -6.67 -0.80
N HIS A 9 -15.61 -7.62 -1.28
CA HIS A 9 -14.16 -7.44 -1.31
C HIS A 9 -13.79 -6.32 -2.29
N GLY A 10 -14.34 -6.28 -3.50
CA GLY A 10 -14.07 -5.21 -4.47
C GLY A 10 -14.34 -3.80 -3.91
N VAL A 11 -15.48 -3.61 -3.24
CA VAL A 11 -15.85 -2.34 -2.60
C VAL A 11 -14.92 -2.02 -1.42
N ALA A 12 -14.62 -3.00 -0.56
CA ALA A 12 -13.68 -2.81 0.54
C ALA A 12 -12.30 -2.40 0.03
N GLY A 13 -11.82 -3.03 -1.04
CA GLY A 13 -10.55 -2.71 -1.69
C GLY A 13 -10.55 -1.29 -2.28
N ALA A 14 -11.63 -0.88 -2.93
CA ALA A 14 -11.78 0.48 -3.45
C ALA A 14 -11.79 1.54 -2.33
N LEU A 15 -12.46 1.26 -1.21
CA LEU A 15 -12.48 2.13 -0.03
C LEU A 15 -11.09 2.24 0.60
N LEU A 16 -10.36 1.12 0.75
CA LEU A 16 -8.98 1.13 1.23
C LEU A 16 -8.05 1.90 0.29
N PHE A 17 -8.21 1.73 -1.03
CA PHE A 17 -7.45 2.47 -2.02
C PHE A 17 -7.66 3.98 -1.88
N ALA A 18 -8.93 4.42 -1.86
CA ALA A 18 -9.28 5.82 -1.70
C ALA A 18 -8.78 6.41 -0.37
N LEU A 19 -8.91 5.66 0.73
CA LEU A 19 -8.41 6.07 2.04
C LEU A 19 -6.89 6.22 2.07
N GLY A 20 -6.17 5.26 1.46
CA GLY A 20 -4.71 5.30 1.34
C GLY A 20 -4.22 6.49 0.52
N ILE A 21 -4.85 6.74 -0.62
CA ILE A 21 -4.56 7.93 -1.46
C ILE A 21 -4.87 9.22 -0.71
N HIS A 22 -6.02 9.30 -0.02
CA HIS A 22 -6.34 10.46 0.82
C HIS A 22 -5.28 10.69 1.90
N ALA A 23 -4.84 9.64 2.60
CA ALA A 23 -3.78 9.75 3.59
C ALA A 23 -2.43 10.16 2.97
N LEU A 24 -2.11 9.68 1.77
CA LEU A 24 -0.89 10.03 1.04
C LEU A 24 -0.86 11.52 0.66
N LEU A 25 -2.01 12.07 0.25
CA LEU A 25 -2.12 13.46 -0.20
C LEU A 25 -2.26 14.47 0.95
N VAL A 26 -3.02 14.14 1.99
CA VAL A 26 -3.36 15.10 3.07
C VAL A 26 -2.33 15.14 4.20
N ARG A 27 -1.57 14.06 4.43
CA ARG A 27 -0.65 14.00 5.58
C ARG A 27 0.72 14.61 5.24
N GLU A 28 1.20 15.52 6.08
CA GLU A 28 2.51 16.17 5.88
C GLU A 28 3.71 15.29 6.23
N ARG A 29 3.58 14.43 7.26
CA ARG A 29 4.70 13.59 7.73
C ARG A 29 5.01 12.46 6.74
N PHE A 30 6.27 12.32 6.35
CA PHE A 30 6.74 11.28 5.41
C PHE A 30 6.33 9.86 5.81
N LEU A 31 6.41 9.51 7.10
CA LEU A 31 6.00 8.18 7.58
C LEU A 31 4.52 7.91 7.31
N ARG A 32 3.64 8.91 7.49
CA ARG A 32 2.21 8.78 7.21
C ARG A 32 1.94 8.63 5.71
N LYS A 33 2.75 9.27 4.86
CA LYS A 33 2.70 9.09 3.40
C LYS A 33 3.07 7.65 3.01
N VAL A 34 4.13 7.09 3.60
CA VAL A 34 4.52 5.68 3.36
C VAL A 34 3.43 4.71 3.80
N LEU A 35 2.78 4.96 4.94
CA LEU A 35 1.63 4.18 5.38
C LEU A 35 0.44 4.32 4.44
N GLY A 36 0.12 5.54 3.99
CA GLY A 36 -0.94 5.79 3.02
C GLY A 36 -0.71 5.04 1.70
N LEU A 37 0.52 5.02 1.21
CA LEU A 37 0.92 4.26 0.03
C LEU A 37 0.70 2.75 0.22
N ASN A 38 1.11 2.19 1.37
CA ASN A 38 0.86 0.76 1.67
C ASN A 38 -0.63 0.44 1.74
N VAL A 39 -1.42 1.26 2.42
CA VAL A 39 -2.88 1.07 2.50
C VAL A 39 -3.52 1.14 1.11
N SER A 40 -3.07 2.06 0.26
CA SER A 40 -3.55 2.11 -1.13
C SER A 40 -3.18 0.83 -1.90
N GLY A 41 -1.95 0.34 -1.76
CA GLY A 41 -1.49 -0.90 -2.39
C GLY A 41 -2.30 -2.12 -1.93
N SER A 42 -2.56 -2.23 -0.63
CA SER A 42 -3.44 -3.28 -0.07
C SER A 42 -4.84 -3.25 -0.67
N GLY A 43 -5.40 -2.06 -0.91
CA GLY A 43 -6.68 -1.90 -1.60
C GLY A 43 -6.66 -2.46 -3.02
N VAL A 44 -5.61 -2.17 -3.79
CA VAL A 44 -5.40 -2.73 -5.15
C VAL A 44 -5.27 -4.25 -5.10
N PHE A 45 -4.47 -4.79 -4.17
CA PHE A 45 -4.30 -6.23 -4.04
C PHE A 45 -5.62 -6.94 -3.71
N LEU A 46 -6.44 -6.34 -2.86
CA LEU A 46 -7.72 -6.90 -2.47
C LEU A 46 -8.73 -6.88 -3.63
N ILE A 47 -8.71 -5.84 -4.49
CA ILE A 47 -9.48 -5.82 -5.75
C ILE A 47 -9.01 -6.94 -6.68
N LEU A 48 -7.70 -7.13 -6.86
CA LEU A 48 -7.16 -8.18 -7.73
C LEU A 48 -7.55 -9.59 -7.25
N VAL A 49 -7.48 -9.86 -5.94
CA VAL A 49 -7.93 -11.14 -5.38
C VAL A 49 -9.45 -11.32 -5.56
N ALA A 50 -10.25 -10.27 -5.38
CA ALA A 50 -11.68 -10.33 -5.62
C ALA A 50 -12.00 -10.72 -7.08
N THR A 51 -11.24 -10.23 -8.06
CA THR A 51 -11.41 -10.61 -9.48
C THR A 51 -10.98 -12.04 -9.79
N ALA A 52 -10.20 -12.69 -8.91
CA ALA A 52 -9.81 -14.09 -9.07
C ALA A 52 -10.86 -15.08 -8.54
N TYR A 53 -11.90 -14.58 -7.86
CA TYR A 53 -12.97 -15.40 -7.31
C TYR A 53 -13.77 -16.07 -8.42
N ARG A 54 -14.08 -17.36 -8.21
CA ARG A 54 -14.98 -18.14 -9.06
C ARG A 54 -15.95 -18.88 -8.15
N GLU A 55 -17.24 -18.85 -8.48
CA GLU A 55 -18.27 -19.58 -7.71
C GLU A 55 -18.08 -21.09 -7.82
N GLU A 56 -17.64 -21.56 -8.98
CA GLU A 56 -17.35 -22.96 -9.25
C GLU A 56 -15.93 -23.14 -9.81
N GLY A 57 -15.21 -24.14 -9.29
CA GLY A 57 -13.85 -24.47 -9.71
C GLY A 57 -12.75 -23.71 -8.96
N PRO A 58 -11.47 -23.98 -9.30
CA PRO A 58 -10.34 -23.34 -8.65
C PRO A 58 -10.25 -21.84 -9.01
N PRO A 59 -9.77 -20.99 -8.09
CA PRO A 59 -9.59 -19.56 -8.34
C PRO A 59 -8.56 -19.31 -9.44
N ASP A 60 -8.66 -18.13 -10.08
CA ASP A 60 -7.72 -17.75 -11.14
C ASP A 60 -6.29 -17.58 -10.57
N PRO A 61 -5.28 -18.32 -11.07
CA PRO A 61 -3.92 -18.21 -10.55
C PRO A 61 -3.23 -16.89 -10.94
N VAL A 62 -3.70 -16.18 -11.98
CA VAL A 62 -3.00 -15.01 -12.51
C VAL A 62 -3.06 -13.82 -11.56
N PRO A 63 -4.23 -13.38 -11.03
CA PRO A 63 -4.25 -12.28 -10.07
C PRO A 63 -3.54 -12.63 -8.76
N HIS A 64 -3.54 -13.90 -8.36
CA HIS A 64 -2.77 -14.36 -7.19
C HIS A 64 -1.26 -14.17 -7.39
N ALA A 65 -0.71 -14.58 -8.54
CA ALA A 65 0.70 -14.37 -8.86
C ALA A 65 1.07 -12.88 -8.94
N MET A 66 0.19 -12.05 -9.52
CA MET A 66 0.37 -10.59 -9.57
C MET A 66 0.44 -9.98 -8.17
N VAL A 67 -0.44 -10.41 -7.25
CA VAL A 67 -0.46 -9.92 -5.87
C VAL A 67 0.78 -10.33 -5.09
N LEU A 68 1.22 -11.58 -5.20
CA LEU A 68 2.45 -12.04 -4.53
C LEU A 68 3.67 -11.26 -4.98
N THR A 69 3.79 -11.00 -6.28
CA THR A 69 4.87 -10.18 -6.85
C THR A 69 4.77 -8.73 -6.37
N GLY A 70 3.56 -8.17 -6.41
CA GLY A 70 3.28 -6.81 -5.94
C GLY A 70 3.60 -6.62 -4.46
N LEU A 71 3.34 -7.60 -3.60
CA LEU A 71 3.65 -7.56 -2.18
C LEU A 71 5.15 -7.42 -1.93
N VAL A 72 5.98 -8.19 -2.63
CA VAL A 72 7.44 -8.10 -2.52
C VAL A 72 7.94 -6.71 -2.95
N VAL A 73 7.40 -6.18 -4.05
CA VAL A 73 7.71 -4.82 -4.53
C VAL A 73 7.28 -3.76 -3.52
N ALA A 74 6.09 -3.88 -2.93
CA ALA A 74 5.58 -2.93 -1.94
C ALA A 74 6.41 -2.90 -0.65
N VAL A 75 6.80 -4.07 -0.14
CA VAL A 75 7.69 -4.18 1.03
C VAL A 75 9.06 -3.56 0.72
N SER A 76 9.61 -3.84 -0.47
CA SER A 76 10.90 -3.27 -0.90
C SER A 76 10.84 -1.74 -1.05
N ALA A 77 9.77 -1.22 -1.65
CA ALA A 77 9.54 0.22 -1.77
C ALA A 77 9.38 0.89 -0.39
N THR A 78 8.73 0.21 0.56
CA THR A 78 8.61 0.69 1.95
C THR A 78 9.96 0.74 2.64
N ALA A 79 10.77 -0.31 2.51
CA ALA A 79 12.13 -0.34 3.04
C ALA A 79 13.00 0.80 2.46
N LEU A 80 12.92 1.00 1.14
CA LEU A 80 13.62 2.09 0.46
C LEU A 80 13.15 3.46 0.96
N ALA A 81 11.84 3.69 1.05
CA ALA A 81 11.28 4.95 1.54
C ALA A 81 11.73 5.25 2.97
N LEU A 82 11.71 4.26 3.87
CA LEU A 82 12.21 4.41 5.23
C LEU A 82 13.71 4.68 5.28
N ALA A 83 14.52 4.02 4.44
CA ALA A 83 15.95 4.29 4.34
C ALA A 83 16.23 5.73 3.89
N LEU A 84 15.47 6.24 2.91
CA LEU A 84 15.55 7.62 2.44
C LEU A 84 15.13 8.62 3.53
N ILE A 85 14.03 8.34 4.23
CA ILE A 85 13.56 9.17 5.35
C ILE A 85 14.66 9.28 6.42
N ARG A 86 15.28 8.15 6.81
CA ARG A 86 16.39 8.15 7.77
C ARG A 86 17.59 8.94 7.26
N ARG A 87 17.92 8.82 5.97
CA ARG A 87 19.04 9.56 5.37
C ARG A 87 18.79 11.07 5.41
N ILE A 88 17.59 11.53 5.05
CA ILE A 88 17.22 12.96 5.09
C ILE A 88 17.40 13.50 6.52
N HIS A 89 16.82 12.82 7.52
CA HIS A 89 16.95 13.24 8.92
C HIS A 89 18.41 13.27 9.42
N SER A 90 19.27 12.34 8.95
CA SER A 90 20.69 12.34 9.32
C SER A 90 21.46 13.52 8.72
N VAL A 91 21.10 13.97 7.52
CA VAL A 91 21.73 15.11 6.85
C VAL A 91 21.28 16.42 7.50
N GLU A 92 19.99 16.53 7.82
CA GLU A 92 19.40 17.69 8.50
C GLU A 92 19.90 17.85 9.93
N GLY A 93 20.09 16.76 10.67
CA GLY A 93 20.66 16.76 12.02
C GLY A 93 22.16 17.05 12.08
N GLY A 94 22.89 16.91 10.97
CA GLY A 94 24.33 17.19 10.86
C GLY A 94 24.68 18.67 10.66
N HIS A 95 23.68 19.56 10.53
CA HIS A 95 23.88 20.99 10.28
C HIS A 95 23.60 21.86 11.52
N ARG A 96 24.00 21.42 12.73
CA ARG A 96 24.08 22.32 13.89
C ARG A 96 25.39 23.12 13.79
N PRO A 97 25.37 24.43 13.48
CA PRO A 97 26.56 25.27 13.56
C PRO A 97 26.76 25.66 15.03
N GLY A 98 27.93 25.34 15.58
CA GLY A 98 28.51 26.00 16.75
C GLY A 98 27.95 25.60 18.11
N GLU A 99 28.71 24.79 18.83
CA GLU A 99 29.00 25.05 20.25
C GLU A 99 30.53 24.97 20.39
N GLU A 100 31.16 26.15 20.28
CA GLU A 100 32.52 26.44 20.76
C GLU A 100 32.48 26.72 22.27
#